data_AF-A0A9X5HDT2-F1
#
_entry.id   AF-A0A9X5HDT2-F1
#
_cell.length_a   1.000
_cell.length_b   1.000
_cell.length_c   1.000
_cell.angle_alpha   90.00
_cell.angle_beta   90.00
_cell.angle_gamma   90.00
#
_symmetry.space_group_name_H-M   'P 1'
#
loop_
_entity.id
_entity.type
_entity.pdbx_description
1 polymer ?
#
loop_
_entity_poly.entity_id
_entity_poly.type
_entity_poly.pdbx_seq_one_letter_code
_entity_poly.pdbx_strand_id
1 'polypeptide(L)' 'MASPEPPHGDISDRLRTDRPHSARVWNYLLGGKDNYPVDGQVGDAILTAFPETRSVIGMHRRRKFTPVCRWSSAIAC' A
#
# COMPACT_ATOMS: atom_id res chain seq x y z
N MET A 1 -7.59 -27.84 -27.48
CA MET A 1 -7.39 -28.37 -26.11
C MET A 1 -7.25 -27.17 -25.20
N ALA A 2 -8.28 -26.86 -24.41
CA ALA A 2 -8.28 -25.70 -23.51
C ALA A 2 -7.27 -25.95 -22.38
N SER A 3 -6.32 -25.02 -22.20
CA SER A 3 -5.42 -25.04 -21.06
C SER A 3 -6.22 -25.03 -19.75
N PRO A 4 -5.85 -25.81 -18.74
CA PRO A 4 -6.49 -25.71 -17.44
C PRO A 4 -6.18 -24.33 -16.83
N GLU A 5 -7.20 -23.51 -16.64
CA GLU A 5 -7.11 -22.30 -15.83
C GLU A 5 -6.64 -22.69 -14.43
N PRO A 6 -5.64 -22.00 -13.86
CA PRO A 6 -5.17 -22.31 -12.52
C PRO A 6 -6.33 -22.15 -11.55
N PRO A 7 -6.51 -23.09 -10.59
CA PRO A 7 -7.55 -22.95 -9.59
C PRO A 7 -7.40 -21.59 -8.92
N HIS A 8 -8.44 -20.76 -9.00
CA HIS A 8 -8.50 -19.53 -8.22
C HIS A 8 -8.67 -19.94 -6.76
N GLY A 9 -7.53 -20.26 -6.11
CA GLY A 9 -7.48 -20.61 -4.70
C GLY A 9 -8.13 -19.52 -3.85
N ASP A 10 -8.58 -19.92 -2.66
CA ASP A 10 -9.26 -19.02 -1.73
C ASP A 10 -8.50 -17.69 -1.61
N ILE A 11 -9.24 -16.59 -1.59
CA ILE A 11 -8.69 -15.23 -1.53
C ILE A 11 -7.75 -15.08 -0.33
N SER A 12 -8.06 -15.78 0.76
CA SER A 12 -7.22 -15.88 1.97
C SER A 12 -5.83 -16.48 1.68
N ASP A 13 -5.78 -17.58 0.93
CA ASP A 13 -4.53 -18.25 0.55
C ASP A 13 -3.68 -17.37 -0.39
N ARG A 14 -4.33 -16.59 -1.24
CA ARG A 14 -3.64 -15.63 -2.12
C ARG A 14 -3.09 -14.43 -1.35
N LEU A 15 -3.80 -13.97 -0.33
CA LEU A 15 -3.42 -12.81 0.49
C LEU A 15 -2.31 -13.10 1.49
N ARG A 16 -2.13 -14.36 1.92
CA ARG A 16 -1.11 -14.82 2.89
C ARG A 16 -0.91 -13.81 4.02
N THR A 17 -1.89 -13.77 4.92
CA THR A 17 -1.91 -12.84 6.07
C THR A 17 -0.93 -13.24 7.19
N ASP A 18 -0.38 -14.46 7.10
CA ASP A 18 0.69 -15.01 7.92
C ASP A 18 2.07 -14.42 7.61
N ARG A 19 2.26 -13.84 6.42
CA ARG A 19 3.54 -13.29 5.97
C ARG A 19 3.46 -11.78 5.75
N PRO A 20 4.49 -11.03 6.15
CA PRO A 20 4.51 -9.60 5.89
C PRO A 20 4.62 -9.33 4.38
N HIS A 21 3.86 -8.37 3.90
CA HIS A 21 3.93 -7.92 2.50
C HIS A 21 4.39 -6.47 2.45
N SER A 22 5.41 -6.16 1.64
CA SER A 22 6.05 -4.84 1.60
C SER A 22 5.07 -3.69 1.39
N ALA A 23 4.10 -3.85 0.48
CA ALA A 23 3.04 -2.87 0.26
C ALA A 23 2.13 -2.64 1.49
N ARG A 24 1.82 -3.67 2.28
CA ARG A 24 0.99 -3.58 3.49
C ARG A 24 1.74 -2.95 4.65
N VAL A 25 3.02 -3.29 4.80
CA VAL A 25 3.93 -2.65 5.75
C VAL A 25 4.03 -1.15 5.44
N TRP A 26 4.18 -0.78 4.17
CA TRP A 26 4.18 0.61 3.75
C TRP A 26 2.86 1.31 4.07
N ASN A 27 1.72 0.62 3.88
CA ASN A 27 0.41 1.16 4.24
C ASN A 27 0.27 1.41 5.76
N TYR A 28 0.75 0.48 6.61
CA TYR A 28 0.82 0.68 8.06
C TYR A 28 1.63 1.92 8.44
N LEU A 29 2.83 2.06 7.85
CA LEU A 29 3.72 3.20 8.08
C LEU A 29 3.06 4.53 7.66
N LEU A 30 2.36 4.54 6.53
CA LEU A 30 1.59 5.70 6.06
C LEU A 30 0.34 5.98 6.90
N GLY A 31 -0.06 5.11 7.82
CA GLY A 31 -1.25 5.25 8.66
C GLY A 31 -2.55 4.83 7.95
N GLY A 32 -2.44 4.02 6.90
CA GLY A 32 -3.57 3.35 6.24
C GLY A 32 -4.11 2.18 7.06
N LYS A 33 -5.24 1.60 6.62
CA LYS A 33 -5.96 0.55 7.35
C LYS A 33 -5.83 -0.85 6.72
N ASP A 34 -5.27 -0.96 5.53
CA ASP A 34 -5.04 -2.23 4.83
C ASP A 34 -3.70 -2.83 5.25
N ASN A 35 -3.63 -3.27 6.49
CA ASN A 35 -2.48 -3.97 7.04
C ASN A 35 -2.97 -5.01 8.06
N TYR A 36 -2.18 -6.08 8.21
CA TYR A 36 -2.43 -7.11 9.22
C TYR A 36 -1.45 -6.94 10.39
N PRO A 37 -1.72 -7.55 11.57
CA PRO A 37 -0.86 -7.42 12.74
C PRO A 37 0.61 -7.81 12.50
N VAL A 38 0.87 -8.73 11.58
CA VAL A 38 2.23 -9.13 11.16
C VAL A 38 2.96 -7.97 10.45
N ASP A 39 2.25 -7.19 9.63
CA ASP A 39 2.83 -6.05 8.92
C ASP A 39 3.15 -4.89 9.89
N GLY A 40 2.33 -4.69 10.93
CA GLY A 40 2.54 -3.67 11.95
C GLY A 40 3.81 -3.89 12.76
N GLN A 41 4.06 -5.13 13.20
CA GLN A 41 5.28 -5.50 13.92
C GLN A 41 6.56 -5.21 13.11
N VAL A 42 6.52 -5.50 11.80
CA VAL A 42 7.62 -5.18 10.90
C VAL A 42 7.76 -3.67 10.72
N GLY A 43 6.65 -2.93 10.61
CA GLY A 43 6.65 -1.48 10.57
C GLY A 43 7.30 -0.85 11.81
N ASP A 44 6.97 -1.33 13.01
CA ASP A 44 7.56 -0.86 14.26
C ASP A 44 9.06 -1.18 14.36
N ALA A 45 9.47 -2.36 13.89
CA ALA A 45 10.88 -2.73 13.81
C ALA A 45 11.64 -1.80 12.85
N ILE A 46 11.05 -1.44 11.70
CA ILE A 46 11.64 -0.47 10.75
C ILE A 46 11.77 0.91 11.38
N LEU A 47 10.76 1.39 12.11
CA LEU A 47 10.81 2.69 12.78
C LEU A 47 11.85 2.73 13.90
N THR A 48 12.11 1.59 14.54
CA THR A 48 13.14 1.45 15.58
C THR A 48 14.54 1.39 14.97
N ALA A 49 14.71 0.65 13.87
CA ALA A 49 16.01 0.49 13.20
C ALA A 49 16.42 1.72 12.38
N PHE A 50 15.45 2.39 11.74
CA PHE A 50 15.67 3.50 10.81
C PHE A 50 14.76 4.69 11.17
N PRO A 51 15.13 5.47 12.19
CA PRO A 51 14.32 6.60 12.65
C PRO A 51 14.12 7.68 11.58
N GLU A 52 15.02 7.83 10.61
CA GLU A 52 14.88 8.75 9.47
C GLU A 52 13.65 8.45 8.58
N THR A 53 13.19 7.19 8.59
CA THR A 53 12.01 6.75 7.82
C THR A 53 10.76 7.55 8.19
N ARG A 54 10.66 8.02 9.44
CA ARG A 54 9.54 8.83 9.93
C ARG A 54 9.40 10.15 9.17
N SER A 55 10.52 10.76 8.78
CA SER A 55 10.56 12.00 7.98
C SER A 55 10.04 11.76 6.56
N VAL A 56 10.43 10.63 5.95
CA VAL A 56 9.98 10.23 4.60
C VAL A 56 8.48 9.94 4.60
N ILE A 57 7.99 9.18 5.59
CA ILE A 57 6.55 8.91 5.79
C ILE A 57 5.76 10.22 5.95
N GLY A 58 6.26 11.14 6.80
CA GLY A 58 5.64 12.44 7.01
C GLY A 58 5.54 13.27 5.72
N MET A 59 6.57 13.22 4.88
CA MET A 59 6.57 13.88 3.57
C MET A 59 5.53 13.26 2.62
N HIS A 60 5.40 11.93 2.64
CA HIS A 60 4.46 11.21 1.79
C HIS A 60 2.99 11.53 2.14
N ARG A 61 2.66 11.65 3.44
CA ARG A 61 1.32 12.07 3.92
C ARG A 61 0.95 13.51 3.51
N ARG A 62 1.96 14.35 3.22
CA ARG A 62 1.76 15.78 2.93
C ARG A 62 1.43 16.07 1.46
N ARG A 63 1.73 15.13 0.55
CA ARG A 63 1.26 15.22 -0.84
C ARG A 63 -0.18 14.76 -0.88
N LYS A 64 -1.11 15.71 -0.67
CA LYS A 64 -2.46 15.53 -1.21
C LYS A 64 -2.28 15.33 -2.70
N PHE A 65 -2.78 14.21 -3.21
CA PHE A 65 -2.81 13.88 -4.62
C PHE A 65 -3.38 15.09 -5.36
N THR A 66 -2.52 15.93 -5.96
CA THR A 66 -3.00 16.98 -6.85
C THR A 66 -3.69 16.23 -7.97
N PRO A 67 -5.01 16.39 -8.18
CA PRO A 67 -5.66 15.67 -9.25
C PRO A 67 -5.01 16.11 -10.56
N VAL A 68 -4.32 15.18 -11.21
CA VAL A 68 -3.69 15.39 -12.53
C VAL A 68 -4.74 15.71 -13.60
N CYS A 69 -6.01 15.44 -13.32
CA CYS A 69 -7.14 15.76 -14.19
C CYS A 69 -7.91 16.99 -13.69
N ARG A 70 -7.37 18.20 -13.92
CA ARG A 70 -8.21 19.37 -14.21
C ARG A 70 -8.14 19.62 -15.71
N TRP A 71 -8.74 18.71 -16.47
CA TRP A 71 -8.96 18.86 -17.91
C TRP A 71 -10.47 19.12 -18.10
N SER A 72 -10.81 20.01 -19.03
CA SER A 72 -12.17 20.40 -19.44
C SER A 72 -12.84 21.52 -18.64
N SER A 73 -12.51 22.76 -18.97
CA SER A 73 -13.47 23.86 -19.21
C SER A 73 -12.74 25.07 -19.78
N ALA A 74 -12.12 24.89 -20.95
CA ALA A 74 -11.56 25.98 -21.75
C ALA A 74 -11.41 25.53 -23.21
N ILE A 75 -12.51 25.15 -23.86
CA ILE A 75 -12.66 25.26 -25.31
C ILE A 75 -14.06 25.82 -25.54
N ALA A 76 -14.10 27.09 -25.91
CA ALA A 76 -15.23 27.71 -26.54
C ALA A 76 -15.40 27.09 -27.93
N CYS A 77 -16.58 26.53 -28.18
CA CYS A 77 -17.30 26.58 -29.44
C CYS A 77 -18.78 26.34 -29.14
#